data_AF-A0A1I7X815-F1
#
_entry.id   AF-A0A1I7X815-F1
#
_cell.length_a   1.000
_cell.length_b   1.000
_cell.length_c   1.000
_cell.angle_alpha   90.00
_cell.angle_beta   90.00
_cell.angle_gamma   90.00
#
_symmetry.space_group_name_H-M   'P 1'
#
loop_
_entity.id
_entity.type
_entity.pdbx_description
1 polymer ?
#
loop_
_entity_poly.entity_id
_entity_poly.type
_entity_poly.pdbx_seq_one_letter_code
_entity_poly.pdbx_strand_id
1 'polypeptide(L)'
;MSIVKVSRDRAVNWKFSQLDLNRDQILDRQEWKPYKTVLLEWKNVKHCTRNLFKTCDINFDKKLAKEEWKACIIPECLLLFIYFMKSLRCA
;
A
#
# COMPACT_ATOMS: atom_id res chain seq x y z
N MET A 1 -12.58 -19.91 -18.03
CA MET A 1 -11.98 -18.63 -17.60
C MET A 1 -10.78 -18.89 -16.71
N SER A 2 -9.58 -18.57 -17.18
CA SER A 2 -8.37 -18.60 -16.35
C SER A 2 -8.45 -17.48 -15.33
N ILE A 3 -8.60 -17.81 -14.04
CA ILE A 3 -8.45 -16.86 -12.95
C ILE A 3 -6.99 -16.39 -13.01
N VAL A 4 -6.75 -15.22 -13.59
CA VAL A 4 -5.41 -14.59 -13.56
C VAL A 4 -5.11 -14.30 -12.09
N LYS A 5 -4.32 -15.18 -11.46
CA LYS A 5 -3.70 -14.91 -10.16
C LYS A 5 -2.82 -13.68 -10.35
N VAL A 6 -3.32 -12.53 -9.91
CA VAL A 6 -2.49 -11.32 -9.83
C VAL A 6 -1.37 -11.64 -8.85
N SER A 7 -0.13 -11.67 -9.34
CA SER A 7 1.03 -11.88 -8.46
C SER A 7 1.09 -10.74 -7.44
N ARG A 8 1.58 -11.05 -6.24
CA ARG A 8 1.69 -10.09 -5.14
C ARG A 8 2.47 -8.86 -5.59
N ASP A 9 3.58 -9.07 -6.28
CA ASP A 9 4.38 -8.02 -6.91
C ASP A 9 3.57 -7.13 -7.85
N ARG A 10 2.69 -7.70 -8.67
CA ARG A 10 1.86 -6.91 -9.59
C ARG A 10 0.87 -6.02 -8.84
N ALA A 11 0.26 -6.52 -7.77
CA ALA A 11 -0.68 -5.72 -6.97
C ALA A 11 0.04 -4.61 -6.17
N VAL A 12 1.21 -4.92 -5.60
CA VAL A 12 2.05 -3.97 -4.86
C VAL A 12 2.56 -2.87 -5.79
N ASN A 13 3.08 -3.24 -6.96
CA ASN A 13 3.53 -2.28 -7.97
C ASN A 13 2.38 -1.42 -8.50
N TRP A 14 1.23 -2.03 -8.81
CA TRP A 14 0.05 -1.27 -9.26
C TRP A 14 -0.39 -0.26 -8.22
N LYS A 15 -0.47 -0.66 -6.94
CA LYS A 15 -0.89 0.25 -5.87
C LYS A 15 0.12 1.36 -5.63
N PHE A 16 1.42 1.05 -5.71
CA PHE A 16 2.49 2.04 -5.65
C PHE A 16 2.32 3.09 -6.75
N SER A 17 2.17 2.66 -8.00
CA SER A 17 1.97 3.57 -9.15
C SER A 17 0.66 4.38 -9.10
N GLN A 18 -0.29 4.00 -8.24
CA GLN A 18 -1.50 4.80 -8.00
C GLN A 18 -1.30 5.86 -6.92
N LEU A 19 -0.32 5.67 -6.02
CA LEU A 19 -0.01 6.60 -4.94
C LEU A 19 1.09 7.58 -5.32
N ASP A 20 2.03 7.15 -6.15
CA ASP A 20 3.13 7.94 -6.71
C ASP A 20 2.59 8.89 -7.80
N LEU A 21 2.24 10.11 -7.41
CA LEU A 21 1.62 11.12 -8.27
C LEU A 21 2.67 11.89 -9.07
N ASN A 22 3.83 12.14 -8.46
CA ASN A 22 4.97 12.84 -9.07
C ASN A 22 5.86 11.92 -9.94
N ARG A 23 5.68 10.59 -9.86
CA ARG A 23 6.44 9.57 -10.59
C ARG A 23 7.93 9.56 -10.27
N ASP A 24 8.31 9.98 -9.06
CA ASP A 24 9.70 9.99 -8.61
C ASP A 24 10.14 8.64 -8.01
N GLN A 25 9.24 7.64 -8.01
CA GLN A 25 9.44 6.32 -7.42
C GLN A 25 9.61 6.32 -5.90
N ILE A 26 9.14 7.37 -5.24
CA ILE A 26 9.23 7.56 -3.80
C ILE A 26 7.88 8.08 -3.31
N LEU A 27 7.30 7.46 -2.28
CA LEU A 27 6.09 7.98 -1.67
C LEU A 27 6.45 9.02 -0.61
N ASP A 28 6.18 10.28 -0.91
CA ASP A 28 6.33 11.36 0.04
C ASP A 28 5.18 11.41 1.04
N ARG A 29 5.40 12.11 2.17
CA ARG A 29 4.37 12.29 3.21
C ARG A 29 3.05 12.83 2.66
N GLN A 30 3.07 13.64 1.62
CA GLN A 30 1.86 14.19 1.02
C GLN A 30 1.05 13.12 0.27
N GLU A 31 1.72 12.12 -0.29
CA GLU A 31 1.11 11.06 -1.09
C GLU A 31 0.59 9.91 -0.23
N TRP A 32 1.37 9.46 0.75
CA TRP A 32 0.96 8.33 1.60
C TRP A 32 0.07 8.72 2.77
N LYS A 33 0.14 9.96 3.29
CA LYS A 33 -0.69 10.40 4.43
C LYS A 33 -2.19 10.32 4.18
N PRO A 34 -2.76 10.81 3.05
CA PRO A 34 -4.19 10.67 2.79
C PRO A 34 -4.60 9.20 2.69
N TYR A 35 -3.76 8.37 2.06
CA TYR A 35 -3.99 6.93 1.98
C TYR A 35 -3.98 6.27 3.36
N LYS A 36 -3.06 6.66 4.24
CA LYS A 36 -3.02 6.22 5.64
C LYS A 36 -4.28 6.62 6.40
N THR A 37 -4.81 7.83 6.20
CA THR A 37 -6.04 8.27 6.88
C THR A 37 -7.21 7.37 6.50
N VAL A 38 -7.40 7.10 5.20
CA VAL A 38 -8.47 6.19 4.72
C VAL A 38 -8.31 4.80 5.31
N LEU A 39 -7.09 4.27 5.35
CA LEU A 39 -6.80 2.98 5.97
C LEU A 39 -7.10 2.96 7.49
N LEU A 40 -6.91 4.07 8.20
CA LEU A 40 -7.18 4.16 9.64
C LEU A 40 -8.68 4.22 9.98
N GLU A 41 -9.52 4.64 9.04
CA GLU A 41 -10.99 4.60 9.18
C GLU A 41 -11.51 3.16 9.17
N TRP A 42 -10.76 2.24 8.55
CA TRP A 42 -11.15 0.84 8.43
C TRP A 42 -10.72 0.08 9.68
N LYS A 43 -11.67 -0.20 10.57
CA LYS A 43 -11.44 -0.84 11.88
C LYS A 43 -10.60 -2.13 11.79
N ASN A 44 -10.78 -2.93 10.74
CA ASN A 44 -10.08 -4.20 10.56
C ASN A 44 -8.58 -4.05 10.27
N VAL A 45 -8.18 -2.98 9.59
CA VAL A 45 -6.78 -2.75 9.16
C VAL A 45 -6.10 -1.60 9.91
N LYS A 46 -6.82 -0.91 10.80
CA LYS A 46 -6.31 0.20 11.62
C LYS A 46 -5.07 -0.18 12.43
N HIS A 47 -5.06 -1.39 13.01
CA HIS A 47 -3.98 -1.85 13.89
C HIS A 47 -2.65 -1.96 13.14
N CYS A 48 -2.64 -2.55 11.94
CA CYS A 48 -1.42 -2.71 11.17
C CYS A 48 -1.07 -1.46 10.33
N THR A 49 -2.06 -0.63 9.96
CA THR A 49 -1.82 0.68 9.32
C THR A 49 -1.09 1.69 10.23
N ARG A 50 -1.33 1.63 11.55
CA ARG A 50 -0.83 2.64 12.50
C ARG A 50 0.70 2.76 12.44
N ASN A 51 1.38 1.63 12.37
CA ASN A 51 2.84 1.53 12.35
C ASN A 51 3.43 1.21 10.98
N LEU A 52 2.64 0.81 9.98
CA LEU A 52 3.11 0.40 8.65
C LEU A 52 4.20 1.34 8.09
N PHE A 53 3.90 2.61 7.88
CA PHE A 53 4.87 3.56 7.31
C PHE A 53 6.09 3.84 8.20
N LYS A 54 6.01 3.60 9.51
CA LYS A 54 7.17 3.75 10.42
C LYS A 54 8.06 2.52 10.43
N THR A 55 7.48 1.34 10.23
CA THR A 55 8.23 0.07 10.17
C THR A 55 8.81 -0.19 8.78
N CYS A 56 8.20 0.39 7.76
CA CYS A 56 8.64 0.25 6.37
C CYS A 56 9.75 1.23 5.98
N ASP A 57 9.84 2.37 6.67
CA ASP A 57 10.88 3.39 6.47
C ASP A 57 12.16 2.91 7.18
N ILE A 58 13.07 2.27 6.43
CA ILE A 58 14.27 1.62 6.97
C ILE A 58 15.38 2.66 7.17
N ASN A 59 15.44 3.65 6.27
CA ASN A 59 16.42 4.72 6.28
C ASN A 59 15.99 5.94 7.13
N PHE A 60 14.77 5.93 7.67
CA PHE A 60 14.16 6.98 8.50
C PHE A 60 14.08 8.35 7.81
N ASP A 61 14.01 8.37 6.47
CA ASP A 61 13.96 9.60 5.69
C ASP A 61 12.55 10.20 5.60
N LYS A 62 11.55 9.53 6.21
CA LYS A 62 10.10 9.87 6.18
C LYS A 62 9.48 9.81 4.79
N LYS A 63 10.22 9.25 3.83
CA LYS A 63 9.77 8.90 2.50
C LYS A 63 9.66 7.38 2.45
N LEU A 64 9.15 6.85 1.35
CA LEU A 64 9.07 5.42 1.17
C LEU A 64 9.45 5.05 -0.24
N ALA A 65 10.67 4.53 -0.41
CA ALA A 65 11.13 4.09 -1.72
C ALA A 65 10.33 2.87 -2.18
N LYS A 66 10.30 2.65 -3.50
CA LYS A 66 9.62 1.48 -4.10
C LYS A 66 10.15 0.15 -3.56
N GLU A 67 11.44 0.09 -3.27
CA GLU A 67 12.13 -1.10 -2.73
C GLU A 67 11.68 -1.36 -1.28
N GLU A 68 11.64 -0.32 -0.45
CA GLU A 68 11.15 -0.38 0.93
C GLU A 68 9.68 -0.76 1.00
N TRP A 69 8.86 -0.17 0.12
CA TRP A 69 7.45 -0.50 -0.04
C TRP A 69 7.24 -1.98 -0.37
N LYS A 70 7.99 -2.52 -1.33
CA LYS A 70 7.90 -3.94 -1.71
C LYS A 70 8.35 -4.86 -0.59
N ALA A 71 9.43 -4.52 0.10
CA ALA A 71 9.97 -5.33 1.19
C ALA A 71 9.06 -5.34 2.42
N CYS A 72 8.34 -4.24 2.68
CA CYS A 72 7.56 -4.11 3.90
C CYS A 72 6.11 -4.59 3.78
N ILE A 73 5.55 -4.66 2.56
CA ILE A 73 4.15 -5.09 2.33
C ILE A 73 3.94 -6.61 2.46
N ILE A 74 4.91 -7.32 3.03
CA ILE A 74 4.98 -8.78 2.94
C ILE A 74 4.06 -9.54 3.92
N PRO A 75 3.67 -9.05 5.12
CA PRO A 75 2.77 -9.83 5.99
C PRO A 75 1.39 -9.16 6.25
N GLU A 76 0.33 -9.88 5.88
CA GLU A 76 -1.04 -9.90 6.44
C GLU A 76 -1.91 -8.62 6.48
N CYS A 77 -1.38 -7.39 6.38
CA CYS A 77 -2.22 -6.19 6.52
C CYS A 77 -2.96 -5.77 5.23
N LEU A 78 -2.38 -6.03 4.06
CA LEU A 78 -2.85 -5.50 2.77
C LEU A 78 -3.60 -6.51 1.89
N LEU A 79 -3.57 -7.81 2.23
CA LEU A 79 -4.32 -8.82 1.47
C LEU A 79 -5.83 -8.58 1.57
N LEU A 80 -6.33 -8.17 2.74
CA LEU A 80 -7.71 -7.72 2.89
C LEU A 80 -8.02 -6.45 2.10
N PHE A 81 -7.07 -5.51 2.02
CA PHE A 81 -7.29 -4.21 1.38
C PHE A 81 -7.30 -4.30 -0.16
N ILE A 82 -6.41 -5.11 -0.76
CA ILE A 82 -6.41 -5.36 -2.21
C ILE A 82 -7.68 -6.14 -2.61
N TYR A 83 -8.13 -7.11 -1.79
CA TYR A 83 -9.40 -7.81 -2.03
C TYR A 83 -10.61 -6.87 -1.91
N PHE A 84 -10.67 -6.01 -0.88
CA PHE A 84 -11.77 -5.06 -0.69
C PHE A 84 -11.82 -3.98 -1.78
N MET A 85 -10.67 -3.43 -2.19
CA MET A 85 -10.59 -2.45 -3.28
C MET A 85 -10.90 -3.06 -4.65
N LYS A 86 -10.66 -4.36 -4.84
CA LYS A 86 -11.15 -5.09 -6.03
C LYS A 86 -12.68 -5.17 -6.04
N SER A 87 -13.31 -5.23 -4.86
CA SER A 87 -14.76 -5.27 -4.69
C SER A 87 -15.44 -3.91 -4.84
N LEU A 88 -14.69 -2.80 -4.75
CA LEU A 88 -15.16 -1.42 -5.04
C LEU A 88 -14.94 -1.00 -6.51
N ARG A 89 -14.54 -1.96 -7.35
CA ARG A 89 -14.62 -1.86 -8.81
C ARG A 89 -15.53 -2.97 -9.35
N CYS A 90 -16.70 -3.13 -8.72
CA CYS A 90 -17.89 -3.67 -9.34
C CYS A 90 -18.95 -2.55 -9.27
N ALA A 91 -19.57 -2.29 -10.41
CA ALA A 91 -20.77 -1.47 -10.56
C ALA A 91 -21.90 -1.97 -9.65
#